data_AF-A0A1R1J8A4-F1
#
_entry.id   AF-A0A1R1J8A4-F1
#
_cell.length_a   1.000
_cell.length_b   1.000
_cell.length_c   1.000
_cell.angle_alpha   90.00
_cell.angle_beta   90.00
_cell.angle_gamma   90.00
#
_symmetry.space_group_name_H-M   'P 1'
#
loop_
_entity.id
_entity.type
_entity.pdbx_description
1 polymer ?
#
loop_
_entity_poly.entity_id
_entity_poly.type
_entity_poly.pdbx_seq_one_letter_code
_entity_poly.pdbx_strand_id
1 'polypeptide(L)'
;AVLPVWSPDPAARHEPFPLTDMQEAFLLGRQATIGGDRIGAHIYAEINVAGSLDIFQLNRAWNRLVSHHDMLRTVFIDRSRQRVLPSVRDYRFKVIDVRRLADAERRFKADVLRETMEHRVFAGDEWPLFDIRVAILDEGR
;
A
#
# COMPACT_ATOMS: atom_id res chain seq x y z
N ALA A 1 -35.08 -17.23 10.96
CA ALA A 1 -34.30 -16.43 11.92
C ALA A 1 -34.14 -15.03 11.36
N VAL A 2 -34.28 -13.99 12.18
CA VAL A 2 -34.05 -12.59 11.75
C VAL A 2 -32.54 -12.37 11.71
N LEU A 3 -32.02 -11.92 10.57
CA LEU A 3 -30.59 -11.59 10.43
C LEU A 3 -30.29 -10.26 11.15
N PRO A 4 -29.05 -10.07 11.66
CA PRO A 4 -28.66 -8.81 12.24
C PRO A 4 -28.74 -7.68 11.20
N VAL A 5 -29.27 -6.53 11.62
CA VAL A 5 -29.31 -5.31 10.81
C VAL A 5 -28.03 -4.53 11.06
N TRP A 6 -27.24 -4.32 10.01
CA TRP A 6 -26.03 -3.51 10.06
C TRP A 6 -26.39 -2.05 9.83
N SER A 7 -26.06 -1.17 10.76
CA SER A 7 -26.19 0.28 10.62
C SER A 7 -24.81 0.93 10.74
N PRO A 8 -24.45 1.87 9.86
CA PRO A 8 -23.25 2.69 10.05
C PRO A 8 -23.30 3.48 11.35
N ASP A 9 -22.15 3.64 12.00
CA ASP A 9 -21.94 4.58 13.11
C ASP A 9 -20.84 5.60 12.71
N PRO A 10 -21.22 6.74 12.12
CA PRO A 10 -20.25 7.75 11.70
C PRO A 10 -19.51 8.42 12.85
N ALA A 11 -20.09 8.44 14.07
CA ALA A 11 -19.48 9.09 15.22
C ALA A 11 -18.28 8.27 15.73
N ALA A 12 -18.39 6.94 15.70
CA ALA A 12 -17.32 6.02 16.10
C ALA A 12 -16.32 5.69 14.97
N ARG A 13 -16.42 6.32 13.78
CA ARG A 13 -15.63 6.00 12.56
C ARG A 13 -14.11 5.95 12.78
N HIS A 14 -13.60 6.73 13.73
CA HIS A 14 -12.16 6.84 14.02
C HIS A 14 -11.76 6.21 15.36
N GLU A 15 -12.68 5.53 16.04
CA GLU A 15 -12.34 4.77 17.23
C GLU A 15 -11.62 3.47 16.84
N PRO A 16 -10.71 2.94 17.69
CA PRO A 16 -10.12 1.64 17.46
C PRO A 16 -11.20 0.54 17.44
N PHE A 17 -11.12 -0.36 16.46
CA PHE A 17 -12.05 -1.46 16.27
C PHE A 17 -11.29 -2.78 16.06
N PRO A 18 -11.93 -3.94 16.35
CA PRO A 18 -11.25 -5.22 16.26
C PRO A 18 -10.79 -5.53 14.82
N LEU A 19 -9.73 -6.32 14.74
CA LEU A 19 -9.32 -6.96 13.51
C LEU A 19 -10.29 -8.06 13.12
N THR A 20 -10.32 -8.39 11.84
CA THR A 20 -10.93 -9.64 11.40
C THR A 20 -10.02 -10.81 11.73
N ASP A 21 -10.57 -12.02 11.88
CA ASP A 21 -9.79 -13.24 12.12
C ASP A 21 -8.65 -13.41 11.11
N MET A 22 -8.88 -13.03 9.84
CA MET A 22 -7.89 -13.07 8.78
C MET A 22 -6.77 -12.04 8.99
N GLN A 23 -7.11 -10.81 9.42
CA GLN A 23 -6.12 -9.78 9.74
C GLN A 23 -5.25 -10.18 10.94
N GLU A 24 -5.85 -10.75 11.99
CA GLU A 24 -5.10 -11.26 13.15
C GLU A 24 -4.14 -12.39 12.75
N ALA A 25 -4.61 -13.35 11.95
CA ALA A 25 -3.79 -14.44 11.45
C ALA A 25 -2.58 -13.94 10.63
N PHE A 26 -2.79 -12.93 9.78
CA PHE A 26 -1.69 -12.32 9.02
C PHE A 26 -0.69 -11.57 9.91
N LEU A 27 -1.14 -10.86 10.94
CA LEU A 27 -0.25 -10.19 11.89
C LEU A 27 0.56 -11.18 12.73
N LEU A 28 -0.04 -12.29 13.14
CA LEU A 28 0.63 -13.40 13.82
C LEU A 28 1.66 -14.07 12.90
N GLY A 29 1.28 -14.37 11.66
CA GLY A 29 2.18 -14.95 10.65
C GLY A 29 3.42 -14.09 10.38
N ARG A 30 3.28 -12.76 10.40
CA ARG A 30 4.40 -11.82 10.24
C ARG A 30 5.43 -11.90 11.37
N GLN A 31 5.04 -12.31 12.58
CA GLN A 31 5.91 -12.40 13.76
C GLN A 31 6.52 -13.81 13.90
N ALA A 32 5.85 -14.83 13.39
CA ALA A 32 6.37 -16.18 13.34
C ALA A 32 7.37 -16.29 12.18
N THR A 33 8.67 -16.15 12.46
CA THR A 33 9.73 -16.57 11.52
C THR A 33 9.71 -18.08 11.38
N ILE A 34 8.79 -18.62 10.58
CA ILE A 34 8.84 -20.01 10.15
C ILE A 34 9.68 -20.03 8.88
N GLY A 35 10.95 -20.44 9.00
CA GLY A 35 11.84 -20.65 7.86
C GLY A 35 12.68 -19.44 7.41
N GLY A 36 12.71 -18.35 8.16
CA GLY A 36 13.58 -17.19 7.88
C GLY A 36 12.96 -16.11 6.99
N ASP A 37 11.93 -16.44 6.22
CA ASP A 37 11.18 -15.47 5.42
C ASP A 37 10.01 -14.89 6.22
N ARG A 38 9.95 -13.55 6.30
CA ARG A 38 8.80 -12.84 6.88
C ARG A 38 7.65 -12.94 5.90
N ILE A 39 6.79 -13.94 6.06
CA ILE A 39 5.56 -14.09 5.29
C ILE A 39 4.59 -12.98 5.74
N GLY A 40 4.77 -11.78 5.21
CA GLY A 40 3.80 -10.71 5.33
C GLY A 40 2.67 -10.90 4.33
N ALA A 41 1.45 -10.52 4.70
CA ALA A 41 0.36 -10.32 3.74
C ALA A 41 0.66 -9.07 2.89
N HIS A 42 1.57 -9.21 1.95
CA HIS A 42 1.98 -8.17 1.03
C HIS A 42 1.60 -8.60 -0.39
N ILE A 43 0.94 -7.70 -1.12
CA ILE A 43 0.64 -7.89 -2.54
C ILE A 43 1.53 -6.91 -3.31
N TYR A 44 2.38 -7.47 -4.17
CA TYR A 44 3.16 -6.71 -5.14
C TYR A 44 2.53 -6.85 -6.53
N ALA A 45 2.43 -5.74 -7.27
CA ALA A 45 1.97 -5.72 -8.65
C ALA A 45 2.73 -4.67 -9.47
N GLU A 46 3.06 -5.01 -10.71
CA GLU A 46 3.58 -4.10 -11.73
C GLU A 46 2.51 -3.89 -12.80
N ILE A 47 2.31 -2.63 -13.20
CA ILE A 47 1.35 -2.25 -14.24
C ILE A 47 2.09 -1.43 -15.29
N ASN A 48 2.19 -1.96 -16.51
CA ASN A 48 2.70 -1.22 -17.65
C ASN A 48 1.57 -0.39 -18.25
N VAL A 49 1.81 0.91 -18.42
CA VAL A 49 0.86 1.85 -19.01
C VAL A 49 1.44 2.34 -20.33
N ALA A 50 0.79 1.96 -21.42
CA ALA A 50 1.17 2.45 -22.74
C ALA A 50 0.71 3.90 -22.94
N GLY A 51 1.54 4.70 -23.62
CA GLY A 51 1.25 6.10 -23.92
C GLY A 51 1.61 7.07 -22.80
N SER A 52 1.11 8.30 -22.90
CA SER A 52 1.39 9.36 -21.93
C SER A 52 0.46 9.25 -20.72
N LEU A 53 1.06 9.09 -19.54
CA LEU A 53 0.36 9.13 -18.26
C LEU A 53 0.73 10.42 -17.52
N ASP A 54 -0.27 11.25 -17.22
CA ASP A 54 -0.08 12.41 -16.37
C ASP A 54 0.05 11.95 -14.90
N ILE A 55 1.29 11.81 -14.44
CA ILE A 55 1.63 11.35 -13.09
C ILE A 55 1.10 12.31 -12.03
N PHE A 56 1.04 13.62 -12.33
CA PHE A 56 0.54 14.61 -11.38
C PHE A 56 -0.96 14.41 -11.15
N GLN A 57 -1.73 14.26 -12.24
CA GLN A 57 -3.17 13.99 -12.16
C GLN A 57 -3.46 12.64 -11.50
N LEU A 58 -2.66 11.61 -11.80
CA LEU A 58 -2.79 10.32 -11.14
C LEU A 58 -2.52 10.42 -9.63
N ASN A 59 -1.48 11.14 -9.21
CA ASN A 59 -1.20 11.35 -7.78
C ASN A 59 -2.34 12.12 -7.09
N ARG A 60 -2.96 13.11 -7.75
CA ARG A 60 -4.16 13.78 -7.23
C ARG A 60 -5.36 12.84 -7.11
N ALA A 61 -5.59 12.00 -8.11
CA ALA A 61 -6.66 11.02 -8.08
C ALA A 61 -6.45 10.02 -6.93
N TRP A 62 -5.22 9.54 -6.73
CA TRP A 62 -4.87 8.65 -5.63
C TRP A 62 -5.15 9.28 -4.26
N ASN A 63 -4.77 10.55 -4.05
CA ASN A 63 -5.05 11.23 -2.78
C ASN A 63 -6.56 11.42 -2.52
N ARG A 64 -7.38 11.58 -3.58
CA ARG A 64 -8.84 11.55 -3.45
C ARG A 64 -9.35 10.18 -3.00
N LEU A 65 -8.81 9.09 -3.55
CA LEU A 65 -9.13 7.74 -3.11
C LEU A 65 -8.73 7.51 -1.65
N VAL A 66 -7.53 7.94 -1.24
CA VAL A 66 -7.06 7.85 0.15
C VAL A 66 -7.99 8.61 1.09
N SER A 67 -8.41 9.82 0.72
CA SER A 67 -9.36 10.60 1.52
C SER A 67 -10.72 9.91 1.62
N HIS A 68 -11.22 9.35 0.52
CA HIS A 68 -12.54 8.72 0.45
C HIS A 68 -12.61 7.36 1.17
N HIS A 69 -11.59 6.51 1.02
CA HIS A 69 -11.59 5.14 1.53
C HIS A 69 -10.86 5.02 2.88
N ASP A 70 -11.59 4.63 3.92
CA ASP A 70 -11.06 4.51 5.28
C ASP A 70 -9.91 3.51 5.40
N MET A 71 -9.99 2.37 4.73
CA MET A 71 -8.95 1.34 4.80
C MET A 71 -7.60 1.78 4.21
N LEU A 72 -7.59 2.79 3.33
CA LEU A 72 -6.34 3.40 2.85
C LEU A 72 -5.69 4.33 3.87
N ARG A 73 -6.37 4.62 4.99
CA ARG A 73 -5.90 5.42 6.14
C ARG A 73 -5.84 4.62 7.44
N THR A 74 -6.05 3.31 7.38
CA THR A 74 -6.04 2.45 8.57
C THR A 74 -4.62 2.09 9.00
N VAL A 75 -4.38 2.07 10.30
CA VAL A 75 -3.16 1.55 10.94
C VAL A 75 -3.51 0.55 12.03
N PHE A 76 -2.61 -0.38 12.32
CA PHE A 76 -2.72 -1.30 13.44
C PHE A 76 -2.29 -0.60 14.74
N ILE A 77 -3.12 -0.70 15.77
CA ILE A 77 -2.82 -0.10 17.08
C ILE A 77 -2.11 -1.12 17.97
N ASP A 78 -2.51 -2.38 17.87
CA ASP A 78 -1.92 -3.52 18.56
C ASP A 78 -2.19 -4.81 17.75
N ARG A 79 -2.10 -5.99 18.39
CA ARG A 79 -2.29 -7.29 17.75
C ARG A 79 -3.75 -7.65 17.43
N SER A 80 -4.73 -6.92 17.96
CA SER A 80 -6.15 -7.24 17.81
C SER A 80 -7.01 -6.05 17.39
N ARG A 81 -6.44 -4.85 17.31
CA ARG A 81 -7.17 -3.63 16.93
C ARG A 81 -6.48 -2.81 15.85
N GLN A 82 -7.31 -2.15 15.06
CA GLN A 82 -6.93 -1.17 14.06
C GLN A 82 -7.74 0.11 14.22
N ARG A 83 -7.30 1.18 13.57
CA ARG A 83 -8.00 2.47 13.57
C ARG A 83 -7.84 3.18 12.25
N VAL A 84 -8.91 3.82 11.78
CA VAL A 84 -8.89 4.76 10.66
C VAL A 84 -8.34 6.10 11.12
N LEU A 85 -7.24 6.57 10.53
CA LEU A 85 -6.74 7.93 10.79
C LEU A 85 -7.71 8.98 10.21
N PRO A 86 -8.16 10.00 10.97
CA PRO A 86 -9.11 11.01 10.49
C PRO A 86 -8.65 11.73 9.21
N SER A 87 -7.35 12.00 9.14
CA SER A 87 -6.68 12.58 7.98
C SER A 87 -5.24 12.10 7.94
N VAL A 88 -4.64 12.14 6.76
CA VAL A 88 -3.22 11.84 6.52
C VAL A 88 -2.61 12.93 5.65
N ARG A 89 -1.29 13.04 5.66
CA ARG A 89 -0.57 13.90 4.71
C ARG A 89 -0.80 13.42 3.28
N ASP A 90 -0.75 14.34 2.32
CA ASP A 90 -0.78 14.00 0.91
C ASP A 90 0.35 13.00 0.57
N TYR A 91 -0.04 11.87 -0.02
CA TYR A 91 0.90 10.91 -0.56
C TYR A 91 1.53 11.48 -1.84
N ARG A 92 2.84 11.26 -2.00
CA ARG A 92 3.59 11.62 -3.19
C ARG A 92 4.22 10.38 -3.79
N PHE A 93 3.90 10.11 -5.04
CA PHE A 93 4.52 9.01 -5.79
C PHE A 93 6.03 9.22 -5.87
N LYS A 94 6.78 8.14 -5.66
CA LYS A 94 8.22 8.14 -5.92
C LYS A 94 8.41 7.89 -7.41
N VAL A 95 8.79 8.93 -8.14
CA VAL A 95 8.98 8.88 -9.59
C VAL A 95 10.46 8.73 -9.90
N ILE A 96 10.79 7.78 -10.77
CA ILE A 96 12.15 7.56 -11.28
C ILE A 96 12.07 7.67 -12.81
N ASP A 97 12.77 8.65 -13.37
CA ASP A 97 12.92 8.78 -14.83
C ASP A 97 14.17 8.03 -15.28
N VAL A 98 13.98 6.94 -16.02
CA VAL A 98 15.09 6.10 -16.50
C VAL A 98 15.38 6.26 -17.98
N ARG A 99 14.66 7.15 -18.68
CA ARG A 99 14.77 7.37 -20.15
C ARG A 99 16.16 7.79 -20.60
N ARG A 100 16.90 8.51 -19.74
CA ARG A 100 18.26 9.01 -20.04
C ARG A 100 19.37 8.09 -19.55
N LEU A 101 19.03 6.93 -19.00
CA LEU A 101 20.02 5.97 -18.51
C LEU A 101 20.42 5.01 -19.62
N ALA A 102 21.69 4.61 -19.60
CA ALA A 102 22.17 3.51 -20.42
C ALA A 102 21.42 2.22 -20.09
N ASP A 103 21.28 1.31 -21.07
CA ASP A 103 20.47 0.09 -20.94
C ASP A 103 20.86 -0.77 -19.73
N ALA A 104 22.16 -0.92 -19.47
CA ALA A 104 22.65 -1.68 -18.32
C ALA A 104 22.23 -1.04 -16.99
N GLU A 105 22.34 0.28 -16.88
CA GLU A 105 21.95 1.01 -15.67
C GLU A 105 20.43 1.00 -15.48
N ARG A 106 19.66 1.10 -16.56
CA ARG A 106 18.20 1.02 -16.54
C ARG A 106 17.72 -0.33 -16.04
N ARG A 107 18.27 -1.43 -16.56
CA ARG A 107 17.95 -2.81 -16.13
C ARG A 107 18.28 -2.99 -14.65
N PHE A 108 19.50 -2.59 -14.26
CA PHE A 108 19.92 -2.66 -12.87
C PHE A 108 18.96 -1.91 -11.92
N LYS A 109 18.58 -0.66 -12.25
CA LYS A 109 17.63 0.09 -11.41
C LYS A 109 16.23 -0.54 -11.38
N ALA A 110 15.76 -1.11 -12.47
CA ALA A 110 14.48 -1.80 -12.51
C ALA A 110 14.48 -3.06 -11.63
N ASP A 111 15.56 -3.84 -11.67
CA ASP A 111 15.70 -5.06 -10.86
C ASP A 111 15.81 -4.72 -9.36
N VAL A 112 16.62 -3.73 -9.01
CA VAL A 112 16.71 -3.23 -7.61
C VAL A 112 15.36 -2.71 -7.13
N LEU A 113 14.62 -1.99 -7.98
CA LEU A 113 13.28 -1.50 -7.64
C LEU A 113 12.31 -2.65 -7.38
N ARG A 114 12.30 -3.67 -8.25
CA ARG A 114 11.46 -4.86 -8.11
C ARG A 114 11.79 -5.60 -6.81
N GLU A 115 13.05 -5.93 -6.59
CA GLU A 115 13.50 -6.65 -5.39
C GLU A 115 13.14 -5.87 -4.11
N THR A 116 13.34 -4.56 -4.11
CA THR A 116 12.98 -3.69 -2.96
C THR A 116 11.48 -3.71 -2.68
N MET A 117 10.66 -3.72 -3.72
CA MET A 117 9.20 -3.65 -3.60
C MET A 117 8.62 -5.01 -3.22
N GLU A 118 9.06 -6.09 -3.87
CA GLU A 118 8.62 -7.47 -3.62
C GLU A 118 8.80 -7.87 -2.15
N HIS A 119 9.94 -7.54 -1.57
CA HIS A 119 10.29 -7.88 -0.18
C HIS A 119 9.91 -6.79 0.83
N ARG A 120 9.08 -5.80 0.44
CA ARG A 120 8.72 -4.68 1.31
C ARG A 120 7.93 -5.18 2.51
N VAL A 121 8.43 -4.86 3.70
CA VAL A 121 7.70 -5.07 4.96
C VAL A 121 7.29 -3.73 5.54
N PHE A 122 5.98 -3.46 5.60
CA PHE A 122 5.43 -2.25 6.21
C PHE A 122 5.46 -2.33 7.73
N ALA A 123 5.75 -1.21 8.40
CA ALA A 123 5.44 -1.04 9.82
C ALA A 123 3.91 -0.88 9.92
N GLY A 124 3.25 -1.80 10.63
CA GLY A 124 1.79 -1.93 10.62
C GLY A 124 1.07 -0.76 11.31
N ASP A 125 1.78 -0.11 12.21
CA ASP A 125 1.37 1.02 13.05
C ASP A 125 1.61 2.38 12.38
N GLU A 126 2.24 2.41 11.20
CA GLU A 126 2.56 3.63 10.48
C GLU A 126 1.86 3.69 9.13
N TRP A 127 1.24 4.84 8.85
CA TRP A 127 0.73 5.11 7.51
C TRP A 127 1.86 5.61 6.59
N PRO A 128 1.90 5.19 5.31
CA PRO A 128 0.96 4.29 4.63
C PRO A 128 1.34 2.81 4.70
N LEU A 129 0.32 1.94 4.69
CA LEU A 129 0.45 0.50 4.46
C LEU A 129 0.47 0.12 2.96
N PHE A 130 0.98 1.04 2.12
CA PHE A 130 1.19 0.85 0.70
C PHE A 130 2.42 1.67 0.25
N ASP A 131 3.07 1.27 -0.85
CA ASP A 131 4.12 2.05 -1.52
C ASP A 131 3.84 2.03 -3.02
N ILE A 132 3.74 3.21 -3.65
CA ILE A 132 3.53 3.35 -5.09
C ILE A 132 4.75 4.07 -5.67
N ARG A 133 5.36 3.40 -6.66
CA ARG A 133 6.51 3.91 -7.38
C ARG A 133 6.22 3.91 -8.87
N VAL A 134 6.69 4.94 -9.56
CA VAL A 134 6.48 5.13 -10.99
C VAL A 134 7.84 5.18 -11.66
N ALA A 135 8.09 4.26 -12.59
CA ALA A 135 9.24 4.31 -13.47
C ALA A 135 8.82 4.83 -14.84
N ILE A 136 9.45 5.91 -15.31
CA ILE A 136 9.20 6.43 -16.66
C ILE A 136 10.16 5.74 -17.62
N LEU A 137 9.60 4.94 -18.53
CA LEU A 137 10.30 4.23 -19.59
C LEU A 137 10.24 5.02 -20.91
N ASP A 138 11.06 4.63 -21.88
CA ASP A 138 10.95 5.20 -23.24
C ASP A 138 9.67 4.68 -23.92
N GLU A 139 9.14 5.47 -24.86
CA GLU A 139 7.96 5.07 -25.64
C GLU A 139 8.25 3.75 -26.39
N GLY A 140 7.54 2.67 -26.03
CA GLY A 140 7.67 1.37 -26.69
C GLY A 140 7.57 0.13 -25.80
N ARG A 141 7.33 0.25 -24.48
CA ARG A 141 7.09 -0.87 -23.57
C ARG A 141 5.99 -0.58 -22.56
#